data_AF-A0A2V1DZV7-F1
#
_entry.id   AF-A0A2V1DZV7-F1
#
_cell.length_a   1.000
_cell.length_b   1.000
_cell.length_c   1.000
_cell.angle_alpha   90.00
_cell.angle_beta   90.00
_cell.angle_gamma   90.00
#
_symmetry.space_group_name_H-M   'P 1'
#
loop_
_entity.id
_entity.type
_entity.pdbx_description
1 polymer ?
#
loop_
_entity_poly.entity_id
_entity_poly.type
_entity_poly.pdbx_seq_one_letter_code
_entity_poly.pdbx_strand_id
1 'polypeptide(L)'
;MVSTRQHPRDFPPPEASPTKGSPRKSLRNSTASPAPSSSDFESPPLATTRSMAKRAVSNSASAVDKAVTNATTSSGPWSHTASNITLAWIAISLPLVIWDALYILLRPHTMAGGKLQWPIWKPYEIYAAIDHVYGQPGWDNKDGFGGGQGFINAIEAVLYGLYGMIVYHHGIRAANGSGIQAGEGVKGWLSGGVRVQGRKGNQALLIGFAAAVMTLSKTVLYYAVEYYSEFANVKHNDVVTLIIFYGIMK
;
A
#
# COMPACT_ATOMS: atom_id res chain seq x y z
N MET A 1 27.83 38.55 11.20
CA MET A 1 27.92 38.66 9.73
C MET A 1 29.14 37.88 9.29
N VAL A 2 28.96 36.64 8.84
CA VAL A 2 30.05 35.79 8.32
C VAL A 2 29.58 35.16 7.01
N SER A 3 30.51 35.17 6.07
CA SER A 3 30.35 35.11 4.62
C SER A 3 29.72 33.84 4.09
N THR A 4 28.87 34.00 3.07
CA THR A 4 28.27 32.94 2.27
C THR A 4 29.15 32.59 1.06
N ARG A 5 28.85 31.41 0.48
CA ARG A 5 29.15 30.95 -0.90
C ARG A 5 30.34 30.00 -1.05
N GLN A 6 30.08 28.71 -0.81
CA GLN A 6 30.77 27.64 -1.52
C GLN A 6 29.88 27.16 -2.66
N HIS A 7 30.43 27.23 -3.87
CA HIS A 7 29.81 26.72 -5.11
C HIS A 7 29.71 25.18 -5.09
N PRO A 8 28.66 24.58 -5.67
CA PRO A 8 28.63 23.14 -5.95
C PRO A 8 29.70 22.79 -6.99
N ARG A 9 30.50 21.75 -6.75
CA ARG A 9 31.39 21.16 -7.75
C ARG A 9 30.53 20.37 -8.76
N ASP A 10 30.72 20.64 -10.04
CA ASP A 10 30.15 19.85 -11.13
C ASP A 10 30.68 18.41 -11.10
N PHE A 11 29.76 17.45 -11.22
CA PHE A 11 30.09 16.03 -11.33
C PHE A 11 30.69 15.74 -12.71
N PRO A 12 31.79 14.97 -12.81
CA PRO A 12 32.32 14.58 -14.11
C PRO A 12 31.37 13.59 -14.81
N PRO A 13 31.29 13.64 -16.15
CA PRO A 13 30.45 12.72 -16.93
C PRO A 13 30.97 11.28 -16.81
N PRO A 14 30.09 10.26 -16.83
CA PRO A 14 30.52 8.87 -16.77
C PRO A 14 31.26 8.46 -18.05
N GLU A 15 32.46 7.90 -17.89
CA GLU A 15 33.25 7.32 -18.98
C GLU A 15 32.56 6.08 -19.58
N ALA A 16 32.64 5.97 -20.91
CA ALA A 16 32.16 4.82 -21.67
C ALA A 16 33.03 3.56 -21.42
N SER A 17 32.38 2.39 -21.50
CA SER A 17 32.84 1.02 -21.21
C SER A 17 34.26 0.60 -21.65
N PRO A 18 34.76 -0.50 -21.06
CA PRO A 18 35.56 -1.48 -21.78
C PRO A 18 34.86 -2.84 -21.88
N THR A 19 34.67 -3.30 -23.12
CA THR A 19 34.17 -4.63 -23.49
C THR A 19 35.35 -5.62 -23.64
N LYS A 20 35.31 -6.76 -22.94
CA LYS A 20 36.10 -8.00 -23.19
C LYS A 20 35.62 -9.08 -22.22
N GLY A 21 35.33 -10.34 -22.52
CA GLY A 21 35.25 -11.15 -23.74
C GLY A 21 35.25 -12.65 -23.35
N SER A 22 34.19 -13.40 -23.74
CA SER A 22 34.08 -14.88 -23.96
C SER A 22 34.51 -15.90 -22.86
N PRO A 23 34.28 -17.23 -23.00
CA PRO A 23 33.21 -17.99 -23.69
C PRO A 23 32.69 -19.22 -22.86
N ARG A 24 31.45 -19.72 -23.03
CA ARG A 24 31.21 -21.19 -22.98
C ARG A 24 29.87 -21.71 -23.52
N LYS A 25 30.03 -22.60 -24.51
CA LYS A 25 29.32 -23.85 -24.86
C LYS A 25 27.79 -23.93 -24.68
N SER A 26 27.12 -24.15 -25.82
CA SER A 26 25.99 -25.06 -25.92
C SER A 26 26.31 -26.13 -26.96
N LEU A 27 26.33 -27.39 -26.51
CA LEU A 27 26.46 -28.59 -27.32
C LEU A 27 25.21 -28.77 -28.19
N ARG A 28 25.37 -28.94 -29.50
CA ARG A 28 24.33 -29.52 -30.36
C ARG A 28 24.73 -30.94 -30.70
N ASN A 29 23.95 -31.89 -30.20
CA ASN A 29 23.92 -33.26 -30.67
C ASN A 29 23.10 -33.28 -31.98
N SER A 30 23.71 -33.64 -33.08
CA SER A 30 23.05 -33.82 -34.38
C SER A 30 23.10 -35.30 -34.73
N THR A 31 21.97 -35.98 -34.62
CA THR A 31 21.77 -37.34 -35.16
C THR A 31 21.26 -37.22 -36.60
N ALA A 32 21.78 -38.09 -37.45
CA ALA A 32 21.81 -38.04 -38.91
C ALA A 32 20.45 -38.01 -39.65
N SER A 33 20.45 -37.33 -40.81
CA SER A 33 19.47 -37.48 -41.89
C SER A 33 19.76 -38.73 -42.75
N PRO A 34 18.78 -39.33 -43.43
CA PRO A 34 19.06 -40.15 -44.60
C PRO A 34 19.21 -39.26 -45.84
N ALA A 35 20.19 -39.58 -46.69
CA ALA A 35 20.41 -38.95 -47.99
C ALA A 35 19.25 -39.25 -48.97
N PRO A 36 19.12 -38.43 -50.04
CA PRO A 36 19.58 -38.98 -51.31
C PRO A 36 20.44 -38.01 -52.14
N SER A 37 21.21 -38.66 -53.00
CA SER A 37 22.08 -38.17 -54.07
C SER A 37 21.49 -37.06 -54.96
N SER A 38 22.30 -36.06 -55.30
CA SER A 38 22.85 -35.83 -56.66
C SER A 38 23.45 -34.43 -56.82
N SER A 39 24.66 -34.45 -57.41
CA SER A 39 25.31 -33.49 -58.32
C SER A 39 25.08 -31.96 -58.25
N ASP A 40 26.24 -31.29 -58.37
CA ASP A 40 26.51 -29.98 -58.97
C ASP A 40 26.50 -28.74 -58.06
N PHE A 41 27.72 -28.33 -57.73
CA PHE A 41 28.08 -27.02 -57.23
C PHE A 41 27.78 -25.96 -58.29
N GLU A 42 26.74 -25.15 -58.08
CA GLU A 42 26.66 -23.82 -58.67
C GLU A 42 26.44 -22.79 -57.55
N SER A 43 27.43 -21.92 -57.37
CA SER A 43 27.39 -20.88 -56.33
C SER A 43 26.25 -19.90 -56.64
N PRO A 44 25.35 -19.60 -55.69
CA PRO A 44 24.27 -18.65 -55.96
C PRO A 44 24.84 -17.25 -56.21
N PRO A 45 24.29 -16.47 -57.16
CA PRO A 45 24.79 -15.14 -57.44
C PRO A 45 24.65 -14.25 -56.19
N LEU A 46 25.70 -13.46 -55.92
CA LEU A 46 25.85 -12.55 -54.76
C LEU A 46 24.64 -11.60 -54.55
N ALA A 47 23.81 -11.39 -55.58
CA ALA A 47 22.57 -10.62 -55.51
C ALA A 47 21.46 -11.32 -54.71
N THR A 48 21.35 -12.66 -54.81
CA THR A 48 20.33 -13.46 -54.12
C THR A 48 20.65 -13.61 -52.64
N THR A 49 21.92 -13.70 -52.26
CA THR A 49 22.33 -13.70 -50.85
C THR A 49 22.12 -12.32 -50.20
N ARG A 50 22.38 -11.22 -50.93
CA ARG A 50 22.08 -9.85 -50.47
C ARG A 50 20.58 -9.60 -50.30
N SER A 51 19.73 -10.14 -51.17
CA SER A 51 18.27 -9.97 -51.05
C SER A 51 17.70 -10.78 -49.88
N MET A 52 18.19 -12.00 -49.65
CA MET A 52 17.84 -12.83 -48.50
C MET A 52 18.31 -12.19 -47.18
N ALA A 53 19.53 -11.63 -47.15
CA ALA A 53 20.06 -10.92 -45.99
C ALA A 53 19.25 -9.66 -45.68
N LYS A 54 18.88 -8.86 -46.70
CA LYS A 54 17.99 -7.70 -46.51
C LYS A 54 16.61 -8.10 -45.97
N ARG A 55 16.07 -9.22 -46.46
CA ARG A 55 14.77 -9.74 -46.01
C ARG A 55 14.83 -10.27 -44.57
N ALA A 56 15.93 -10.93 -44.20
CA ALA A 56 16.18 -11.37 -42.83
C ALA A 56 16.32 -10.18 -41.87
N VAL A 57 17.08 -9.14 -42.24
CA VAL A 57 17.22 -7.91 -41.44
C VAL A 57 15.88 -7.18 -41.29
N SER A 58 15.08 -7.08 -42.35
CA SER A 58 13.73 -6.49 -42.29
C SER A 58 12.79 -7.28 -41.38
N ASN A 59 12.83 -8.62 -41.46
CA ASN A 59 12.02 -9.48 -40.60
C ASN A 59 12.47 -9.41 -39.14
N SER A 60 13.78 -9.31 -38.88
CA SER A 60 14.33 -9.10 -37.54
C SER A 60 13.96 -7.72 -36.99
N ALA A 61 14.00 -6.66 -37.80
CA ALA A 61 13.57 -5.32 -37.40
C ALA A 61 12.07 -5.31 -37.05
N SER A 62 11.21 -5.90 -37.89
CA SER A 62 9.79 -6.02 -37.58
C SER A 62 9.48 -6.92 -36.38
N ALA A 63 10.32 -7.93 -36.10
CA ALA A 63 10.20 -8.77 -34.91
C ALA A 63 10.65 -8.03 -33.64
N VAL A 64 11.69 -7.20 -33.74
CA VAL A 64 12.16 -6.32 -32.66
C VAL A 64 11.14 -5.23 -32.39
N ASP A 65 10.58 -4.58 -33.41
CA ASP A 65 9.52 -3.59 -33.25
C ASP A 65 8.29 -4.20 -32.58
N LYS A 66 7.87 -5.40 -33.02
CA LYS A 66 6.77 -6.15 -32.38
C LYS A 66 7.11 -6.56 -30.94
N ALA A 67 8.35 -6.95 -30.67
CA ALA A 67 8.80 -7.32 -29.33
C ALA A 67 8.88 -6.11 -28.39
N VAL A 68 9.32 -4.95 -28.91
CA VAL A 68 9.38 -3.68 -28.17
C VAL A 68 7.99 -3.14 -27.90
N THR A 69 7.08 -3.17 -28.88
CA THR A 69 5.66 -2.81 -28.68
C THR A 69 4.95 -3.77 -27.74
N ASN A 70 5.26 -5.07 -27.79
CA ASN A 70 4.72 -6.05 -26.86
C ASN A 70 5.30 -5.88 -25.45
N ALA A 71 6.57 -5.52 -25.30
CA ALA A 71 7.19 -5.27 -24.00
C ALA A 71 6.68 -3.98 -23.33
N THR A 72 6.30 -2.96 -24.11
CA THR A 72 5.64 -1.75 -23.60
C THR A 72 4.14 -1.97 -23.29
N THR A 73 3.52 -3.03 -23.82
CA THR A 73 2.10 -3.35 -23.59
C THR A 73 1.87 -4.57 -22.70
N SER A 74 2.91 -5.35 -22.36
CA SER A 74 2.81 -6.57 -21.55
C SER A 74 2.72 -6.33 -20.05
N SER A 75 3.06 -5.14 -19.56
CA SER A 75 2.66 -4.71 -18.21
C SER A 75 1.28 -4.08 -18.32
N GLY A 76 0.24 -4.86 -18.03
CA GLY A 76 -1.11 -4.30 -17.86
C GLY A 76 -1.09 -3.08 -16.93
N PRO A 77 -2.03 -2.14 -17.07
CA PRO A 77 -2.07 -0.94 -16.23
C PRO A 77 -2.00 -1.33 -14.75
N TRP A 78 -1.11 -0.68 -14.00
CA TRP A 78 -0.89 -0.95 -12.59
C TRP A 78 -2.23 -1.01 -11.84
N SER A 79 -2.35 -1.94 -10.89
CA SER A 79 -3.59 -2.20 -10.17
C SER A 79 -3.36 -2.36 -8.67
N HIS A 80 -4.07 -1.57 -7.87
CA HIS A 80 -4.19 -1.80 -6.43
C HIS A 80 -5.15 -2.95 -6.19
N THR A 81 -4.84 -3.87 -5.27
CA THR A 81 -5.77 -4.93 -4.89
C THR A 81 -6.03 -4.88 -3.38
N ALA A 82 -7.23 -4.47 -3.01
CA ALA A 82 -7.68 -4.51 -1.62
C ALA A 82 -8.14 -5.93 -1.28
N SER A 83 -7.59 -6.55 -0.24
CA SER A 83 -8.07 -7.86 0.21
C SER A 83 -9.47 -7.74 0.83
N ASN A 84 -10.27 -8.80 0.77
CA ASN A 84 -11.59 -8.82 1.43
C ASN A 84 -11.47 -8.65 2.95
N ILE A 85 -10.37 -9.10 3.56
CA ILE A 85 -10.07 -8.89 4.97
C ILE A 85 -9.87 -7.40 5.27
N THR A 86 -9.06 -6.72 4.46
CA THR A 86 -8.84 -5.27 4.60
C THR A 86 -10.13 -4.49 4.42
N LEU A 87 -11.00 -4.90 3.48
CA LEU A 87 -12.28 -4.25 3.26
C LEU A 87 -13.26 -4.47 4.41
N ALA A 88 -13.32 -5.69 4.95
CA ALA A 88 -14.13 -5.97 6.13
C ALA A 88 -13.62 -5.24 7.37
N TRP A 89 -12.29 -5.18 7.55
CA TRP A 89 -11.66 -4.36 8.58
C TRP A 89 -12.09 -2.90 8.45
N ILE A 90 -11.91 -2.27 7.29
CA ILE A 90 -12.32 -0.87 7.06
C ILE A 90 -13.83 -0.69 7.26
N ALA A 91 -14.66 -1.65 6.84
CA ALA A 91 -16.10 -1.57 7.02
C ALA A 91 -16.54 -1.60 8.49
N ILE A 92 -15.78 -2.27 9.36
CA ILE A 92 -16.02 -2.31 10.81
C ILE A 92 -15.34 -1.11 11.48
N SER A 93 -14.12 -0.76 11.09
CA SER A 93 -13.35 0.35 11.67
C SER A 93 -13.95 1.71 11.36
N LEU A 94 -14.46 1.95 10.14
CA LEU A 94 -15.02 3.24 9.75
C LEU A 94 -16.15 3.72 10.69
N PRO A 95 -17.21 2.94 10.97
CA PRO A 95 -18.23 3.37 11.92
C PRO A 95 -17.67 3.53 13.32
N LEU A 96 -16.73 2.70 13.78
CA LEU A 96 -16.10 2.83 15.10
C LEU A 96 -15.27 4.10 15.24
N VAL A 97 -14.48 4.46 14.22
CA VAL A 97 -13.64 5.68 14.21
C VAL A 97 -14.52 6.93 14.12
N ILE A 98 -15.58 6.91 13.30
CA ILE A 98 -16.59 7.98 13.29
C ILE A 98 -17.22 8.11 14.68
N TRP A 99 -17.54 6.98 15.30
CA TRP A 99 -18.13 6.96 16.62
C TRP A 99 -17.15 7.61 17.63
N ASP A 100 -15.91 7.17 17.70
CA ASP A 100 -14.91 7.76 18.60
C ASP A 100 -14.65 9.26 18.33
N ALA A 101 -14.57 9.68 17.07
CA ALA A 101 -14.41 11.09 16.69
C ALA A 101 -15.59 11.95 17.19
N LEU A 102 -16.82 11.50 16.97
CA LEU A 102 -18.02 12.21 17.41
C LEU A 102 -18.11 12.28 18.93
N TYR A 103 -17.70 11.22 19.63
CA TYR A 103 -17.66 11.24 21.09
C TYR A 103 -16.78 12.37 21.62
N ILE A 104 -15.57 12.51 21.08
CA ILE A 104 -14.59 13.53 21.50
C ILE A 104 -15.00 14.94 21.05
N LEU A 105 -15.39 15.11 19.79
CA LEU A 105 -15.61 16.43 19.20
C LEU A 105 -16.92 17.09 19.68
N LEU A 106 -17.91 16.30 20.09
CA LEU A 106 -19.18 16.83 20.60
C LEU A 106 -19.18 16.99 22.12
N ARG A 107 -18.03 16.80 22.80
CA ARG A 107 -17.91 17.12 24.23
C ARG A 107 -18.25 18.59 24.47
N PRO A 108 -18.99 18.91 25.55
CA PRO A 108 -19.39 18.02 26.66
C PRO A 108 -20.73 17.29 26.45
N HIS A 109 -21.43 17.48 25.32
CA HIS A 109 -22.80 16.95 25.13
C HIS A 109 -22.88 15.42 25.06
N THR A 110 -21.78 14.76 24.73
CA THR A 110 -21.61 13.30 24.66
C THR A 110 -21.11 12.69 25.96
N MET A 111 -20.66 13.51 26.93
CA MET A 111 -20.13 13.05 28.23
C MET A 111 -21.25 12.72 29.22
N ALA A 112 -20.89 12.18 30.38
CA ALA A 112 -21.82 11.88 31.47
C ALA A 112 -22.65 13.12 31.85
N GLY A 113 -23.99 13.00 31.76
CA GLY A 113 -24.93 14.10 31.99
C GLY A 113 -25.22 14.98 30.76
N GLY A 114 -24.61 14.67 29.60
CA GLY A 114 -24.82 15.39 28.36
C GLY A 114 -26.10 14.99 27.60
N LYS A 115 -26.68 15.92 26.84
CA LYS A 115 -27.95 15.70 26.12
C LYS A 115 -27.90 14.60 25.06
N LEU A 116 -26.75 14.42 24.41
CA LEU A 116 -26.55 13.44 23.34
C LEU A 116 -26.07 12.09 23.85
N GLN A 117 -25.76 12.02 25.15
CA GLN A 117 -25.13 10.86 25.74
C GLN A 117 -26.01 9.61 25.68
N TRP A 118 -27.31 9.76 25.99
CA TRP A 118 -28.28 8.68 25.87
C TRP A 118 -28.99 8.77 24.51
N PRO A 119 -29.14 7.68 23.74
CA PRO A 119 -28.78 6.29 24.06
C PRO A 119 -27.42 5.82 23.52
N ILE A 120 -26.75 6.62 22.67
CA ILE A 120 -25.64 6.16 21.82
C ILE A 120 -24.30 6.08 22.57
N TRP A 121 -24.02 7.01 23.49
CA TRP A 121 -22.71 7.15 24.16
C TRP A 121 -22.70 6.63 25.59
N LYS A 122 -23.76 5.98 26.05
CA LYS A 122 -23.82 5.42 27.40
C LYS A 122 -22.65 4.47 27.72
N PRO A 123 -22.25 3.54 26.83
CA PRO A 123 -21.09 2.67 27.07
C PRO A 123 -19.76 3.42 27.26
N TYR A 124 -19.63 4.63 26.68
CA TYR A 124 -18.42 5.43 26.82
C TYR A 124 -18.21 5.97 28.23
N GLU A 125 -19.21 6.00 29.12
CA GLU A 125 -18.99 6.35 30.53
C GLU A 125 -17.99 5.40 31.19
N ILE A 126 -18.10 4.10 30.90
CA ILE A 126 -17.21 3.08 31.45
C ILE A 126 -15.80 3.30 30.89
N TYR A 127 -15.71 3.58 29.58
CA TYR A 127 -14.43 3.82 28.93
C TYR A 127 -13.74 5.11 29.42
N ALA A 128 -14.52 6.18 29.60
CA ALA A 128 -14.09 7.46 30.14
C ALA A 128 -13.67 7.40 31.61
N ALA A 129 -14.21 6.44 32.38
CA ALA A 129 -13.76 6.16 33.73
C ALA A 129 -12.43 5.39 33.75
N ILE A 130 -12.18 4.55 32.76
CA ILE A 130 -10.92 3.79 32.62
C ILE A 130 -9.82 4.71 32.10
N ASP A 131 -10.03 5.43 31.00
CA ASP A 131 -9.05 6.32 30.39
C ASP A 131 -9.46 7.77 30.63
N HIS A 132 -8.74 8.46 31.53
CA HIS A 132 -9.07 9.84 31.91
C HIS A 132 -8.90 10.86 30.78
N VAL A 133 -8.15 10.54 29.71
CA VAL A 133 -8.11 11.35 28.48
C VAL A 133 -9.51 11.43 27.85
N TYR A 134 -10.32 10.39 28.04
CA TYR A 134 -11.69 10.31 27.55
C TYR A 134 -12.73 10.82 28.54
N GLY A 135 -12.35 11.00 29.81
CA GLY A 135 -13.26 11.38 30.88
C GLY A 135 -13.34 12.85 31.22
N GLN A 136 -14.18 13.13 32.22
CA GLN A 136 -14.32 14.45 32.85
C GLN A 136 -12.97 15.05 33.27
N PRO A 137 -12.02 14.28 33.86
CA PRO A 137 -10.72 14.82 34.23
C PRO A 137 -9.95 15.45 33.07
N GLY A 138 -9.91 14.79 31.90
CA GLY A 138 -9.27 15.34 30.70
C GLY A 138 -9.95 16.61 30.17
N TRP A 139 -11.28 16.68 30.27
CA TRP A 139 -12.04 17.87 29.88
C TRP A 139 -11.83 19.04 30.84
N ASP A 140 -11.93 18.80 32.14
CA ASP A 140 -11.81 19.82 33.18
C ASP A 140 -10.38 20.38 33.26
N ASN A 141 -9.38 19.53 33.04
CA ASN A 141 -7.97 19.93 32.93
C ASN A 141 -7.63 20.63 31.60
N LYS A 142 -8.58 20.73 30.66
CA LYS A 142 -8.40 21.27 29.31
C LYS A 142 -7.23 20.59 28.57
N ASP A 143 -7.13 19.28 28.70
CA ASP A 143 -6.11 18.51 28.01
C ASP A 143 -6.40 18.49 26.49
N GLY A 144 -5.56 19.19 25.74
CA GLY A 144 -5.66 19.27 24.28
C GLY A 144 -5.38 17.94 23.57
N PHE A 145 -4.75 16.97 24.26
CA PHE A 145 -4.40 15.69 23.68
C PHE A 145 -5.64 14.89 23.28
N GLY A 146 -6.63 14.77 24.16
CA GLY A 146 -7.89 14.07 23.85
C GLY A 146 -8.62 14.67 22.65
N GLY A 147 -8.75 16.00 22.61
CA GLY A 147 -9.32 16.71 21.45
C GLY A 147 -8.53 16.48 20.16
N GLY A 148 -7.20 16.49 20.23
CA GLY A 148 -6.31 16.18 19.11
C GLY A 148 -6.48 14.75 18.58
N GLN A 149 -6.63 13.77 19.48
CA GLN A 149 -6.92 12.38 19.12
C GLN A 149 -8.25 12.26 18.37
N GLY A 150 -9.30 12.94 18.84
CA GLY A 150 -10.60 12.99 18.14
C GLY A 150 -10.54 13.67 16.77
N PHE A 151 -9.73 14.71 16.63
CA PHE A 151 -9.53 15.37 15.34
C PHE A 151 -8.81 14.45 14.33
N ILE A 152 -7.75 13.75 14.77
CA ILE A 152 -7.05 12.77 13.93
C ILE A 152 -8.00 11.63 13.52
N ASN A 153 -8.86 11.15 14.43
CA ASN A 153 -9.90 10.18 14.09
C ASN A 153 -10.86 10.68 13.02
N ALA A 154 -11.25 11.96 13.05
CA ALA A 154 -12.11 12.53 12.01
C ALA A 154 -11.40 12.50 10.63
N ILE A 155 -10.10 12.78 10.59
CA ILE A 155 -9.32 12.67 9.35
C ILE A 155 -9.21 11.19 8.91
N GLU A 156 -8.96 10.27 9.83
CA GLU A 156 -8.92 8.82 9.54
C GLU A 156 -10.24 8.33 8.95
N ALA A 157 -11.38 8.75 9.51
CA ALA A 157 -12.71 8.44 8.97
C ALA A 157 -12.88 8.95 7.53
N VAL A 158 -12.39 10.16 7.23
CA VAL A 158 -12.42 10.70 5.87
C VAL A 158 -11.55 9.86 4.92
N LEU A 159 -10.34 9.48 5.33
CA LEU A 159 -9.45 8.66 4.51
C LEU A 159 -10.04 7.27 4.23
N TYR A 160 -10.60 6.60 5.24
CA TYR A 160 -11.30 5.33 5.07
C TYR A 160 -12.54 5.48 4.18
N GLY A 161 -13.31 6.56 4.34
CA GLY A 161 -14.45 6.86 3.47
C GLY A 161 -14.04 7.06 2.01
N LEU A 162 -12.97 7.84 1.75
CA LEU A 162 -12.43 8.06 0.40
C LEU A 162 -11.88 6.77 -0.21
N TYR A 163 -11.14 5.98 0.56
CA TYR A 163 -10.65 4.68 0.14
C TYR A 163 -11.80 3.75 -0.24
N GLY A 164 -12.80 3.61 0.63
CA GLY A 164 -14.00 2.82 0.41
C GLY A 164 -14.78 3.28 -0.81
N MET A 165 -14.94 4.59 -1.00
CA MET A 165 -15.58 5.18 -2.18
C MET A 165 -14.84 4.82 -3.47
N ILE A 166 -13.51 4.93 -3.50
CA ILE A 166 -12.72 4.56 -4.70
C ILE A 166 -12.90 3.08 -5.02
N VAL A 167 -12.80 2.22 -4.02
CA VAL A 167 -12.97 0.77 -4.17
C VAL A 167 -14.40 0.43 -4.61
N TYR A 168 -15.41 1.10 -4.09
CA TYR A 168 -16.81 0.84 -4.45
C TYR A 168 -17.12 1.23 -5.90
N HIS A 169 -16.68 2.41 -6.36
CA HIS A 169 -17.00 2.91 -7.69
C HIS A 169 -16.09 2.39 -8.81
N HIS A 170 -14.84 2.02 -8.50
CA HIS A 170 -13.84 1.65 -9.50
C HIS A 170 -13.29 0.24 -9.29
N GLY A 171 -13.87 -0.51 -8.35
CA GLY A 171 -13.45 -1.84 -7.98
C GLY A 171 -14.01 -2.92 -8.88
N ILE A 172 -13.13 -3.75 -9.40
CA ILE A 172 -13.46 -4.99 -10.10
C ILE A 172 -13.14 -6.14 -9.16
N ARG A 173 -14.12 -6.99 -8.86
CA ARG A 173 -13.90 -8.16 -8.00
C ARG A 173 -12.90 -9.11 -8.65
N ALA A 174 -11.94 -9.57 -7.85
CA ALA A 174 -10.87 -10.46 -8.28
C ALA A 174 -10.93 -11.74 -7.46
N ALA A 175 -10.94 -12.87 -8.16
CA ALA A 175 -10.92 -14.20 -7.53
C ALA A 175 -9.64 -14.44 -6.73
N ASN A 176 -8.53 -13.83 -7.13
CA ASN A 176 -7.23 -13.94 -6.47
C ASN A 176 -6.73 -12.53 -6.09
N GLY A 177 -6.85 -12.19 -4.80
CA GLY A 177 -6.39 -10.94 -4.21
C GLY A 177 -4.88 -10.99 -3.95
N SER A 178 -4.13 -10.01 -4.48
CA SER A 178 -2.69 -9.84 -4.22
C SER A 178 -2.39 -9.34 -2.79
N GLY A 179 -3.41 -9.14 -1.94
CA GLY A 179 -3.30 -8.34 -0.70
C GLY A 179 -2.80 -9.09 0.53
N ILE A 180 -2.94 -10.42 0.57
CA ILE A 180 -2.30 -11.30 1.56
C ILE A 180 -2.04 -12.61 0.80
N GLN A 181 -0.78 -12.95 0.54
CA GLN A 181 -0.42 -14.33 0.17
C GLN A 181 -0.61 -15.18 1.43
N ALA A 182 -1.86 -15.36 1.85
CA ALA A 182 -2.20 -16.40 2.80
C ALA A 182 -1.84 -17.70 2.09
N GLY A 183 -0.89 -18.43 2.68
CA GLY A 183 -0.18 -19.55 2.06
C GLY A 183 -1.09 -20.48 1.26
N GLU A 184 -0.48 -21.11 0.26
CA GLU A 184 -0.96 -22.07 -0.74
C GLU A 184 -2.00 -23.10 -0.21
N GLY A 185 -3.18 -22.64 0.23
CA GLY A 185 -4.09 -23.44 1.05
C GLY A 185 -5.32 -22.71 1.57
N VAL A 186 -5.32 -21.38 1.73
CA VAL A 186 -6.54 -20.64 2.14
C VAL A 186 -7.43 -20.39 0.91
N LYS A 187 -8.16 -21.43 0.49
CA LYS A 187 -9.20 -21.34 -0.56
C LYS A 187 -10.49 -20.78 0.05
N GLY A 188 -10.92 -19.59 -0.37
CA GLY A 188 -12.23 -19.04 0.00
C GLY A 188 -12.31 -17.52 -0.10
N TRP A 189 -13.40 -16.91 0.38
CA TRP A 189 -13.62 -15.45 0.39
C TRP A 189 -12.41 -14.63 0.92
N LEU A 190 -11.60 -15.22 1.80
CA LEU A 190 -10.39 -14.61 2.38
C LEU A 190 -9.26 -14.37 1.37
N SER A 191 -9.14 -15.18 0.31
CA SER A 191 -8.15 -14.98 -0.75
C SER A 191 -8.64 -14.07 -1.88
N GLY A 192 -9.92 -13.67 -1.86
CA GLY A 192 -10.49 -12.73 -2.80
C GLY A 192 -10.15 -11.27 -2.48
N GLY A 193 -10.45 -10.39 -3.43
CA GLY A 193 -10.27 -8.96 -3.22
C GLY A 193 -10.93 -8.10 -4.29
N VAL A 194 -10.78 -6.78 -4.14
CA VAL A 194 -11.25 -5.80 -5.11
C VAL A 194 -10.04 -5.12 -5.75
N ARG A 195 -9.95 -5.22 -7.08
CA ARG A 195 -8.90 -4.63 -7.89
C ARG A 195 -9.35 -3.27 -8.42
N VAL A 196 -8.53 -2.25 -8.25
CA VAL A 196 -8.73 -0.92 -8.82
C VAL A 196 -7.54 -0.62 -9.73
N GLN A 197 -7.81 -0.38 -11.02
CA GLN A 197 -6.77 -0.19 -12.03
C GLN A 197 -6.45 1.28 -12.29
N GLY A 198 -5.23 1.55 -12.75
CA GLY A 198 -4.78 2.86 -13.21
C GLY A 198 -4.65 3.90 -12.10
N ARG A 199 -4.87 5.18 -12.45
CA ARG A 199 -4.67 6.34 -11.54
C ARG A 199 -5.49 6.23 -10.25
N LYS A 200 -6.72 5.70 -10.34
CA LYS A 200 -7.60 5.52 -9.17
C LYS A 200 -7.06 4.47 -8.21
N GLY A 201 -6.43 3.43 -8.73
CA GLY A 201 -5.71 2.47 -7.90
C GLY A 201 -4.56 3.14 -7.14
N ASN A 202 -3.74 3.94 -7.83
CA ASN A 202 -2.63 4.64 -7.18
C ASN A 202 -3.12 5.54 -6.05
N GLN A 203 -4.23 6.26 -6.27
CA GLN A 203 -4.88 7.07 -5.24
C GLN A 203 -5.34 6.21 -4.06
N ALA A 204 -6.00 5.07 -4.30
CA ALA A 204 -6.43 4.16 -3.25
C ALA A 204 -5.24 3.66 -2.42
N LEU A 205 -4.13 3.28 -3.06
CA LEU A 205 -2.93 2.85 -2.35
C LEU A 205 -2.37 3.96 -1.45
N LEU A 206 -2.22 5.17 -1.98
CA LEU A 206 -1.68 6.31 -1.22
C LEU A 206 -2.58 6.66 -0.04
N ILE A 207 -3.90 6.66 -0.23
CA ILE A 207 -4.87 6.93 0.84
C ILE A 207 -4.81 5.85 1.91
N GLY A 208 -4.80 4.56 1.51
CA GLY A 208 -4.71 3.45 2.45
C GLY A 208 -3.39 3.45 3.23
N PHE A 209 -2.28 3.75 2.56
CA PHE A 209 -0.98 3.91 3.20
C PHE A 209 -0.95 5.08 4.19
N ALA A 210 -1.45 6.25 3.78
CA ALA A 210 -1.52 7.43 4.64
C ALA A 210 -2.39 7.17 5.88
N ALA A 211 -3.53 6.51 5.71
CA ALA A 211 -4.39 6.09 6.82
C ALA A 211 -3.64 5.16 7.78
N ALA A 212 -2.98 4.11 7.26
CA ALA A 212 -2.23 3.18 8.10
C ALA A 212 -1.08 3.85 8.89
N VAL A 213 -0.31 4.73 8.25
CA VAL A 213 0.76 5.49 8.92
C VAL A 213 0.18 6.42 9.98
N MET A 214 -0.96 7.06 9.70
CA MET A 214 -1.65 7.93 10.65
C MET A 214 -2.13 7.16 11.88
N THR A 215 -2.82 6.03 11.71
CA THR A 215 -3.29 5.19 12.81
C THR A 215 -2.11 4.71 13.65
N LEU A 216 -1.03 4.25 13.02
CA LEU A 216 0.19 3.86 13.73
C LEU A 216 0.81 5.04 14.52
N SER A 217 0.93 6.20 13.87
CA SER A 217 1.52 7.39 14.49
C SER A 217 0.69 7.86 15.68
N LYS A 218 -0.63 7.80 15.57
CA LYS A 218 -1.58 8.14 16.65
C LYS A 218 -1.38 7.22 17.85
N THR A 219 -1.33 5.91 17.63
CA THR A 219 -1.13 4.91 18.69
C THR A 219 0.24 5.10 19.37
N VAL A 220 1.31 5.28 18.59
CA VAL A 220 2.66 5.55 19.14
C VAL A 220 2.68 6.84 19.96
N LEU A 221 2.04 7.91 19.46
CA LEU A 221 1.97 9.18 20.17
C LEU A 221 1.21 9.04 21.49
N TYR A 222 0.14 8.24 21.52
CA TYR A 222 -0.60 7.93 22.74
C TYR A 222 0.27 7.23 23.78
N TYR A 223 1.01 6.20 23.37
CA TYR A 223 1.97 5.53 24.26
C TYR A 223 3.06 6.48 24.78
N ALA A 224 3.59 7.35 23.90
CA ALA A 224 4.59 8.33 24.30
C ALA A 224 4.05 9.34 25.31
N VAL A 225 2.86 9.90 25.08
CA VAL A 225 2.23 10.85 26.01
C VAL A 225 2.00 10.19 27.36
N GLU A 226 1.43 8.98 27.39
CA GLU A 226 1.17 8.30 28.66
C GLU A 226 2.47 7.97 29.41
N TYR A 227 3.54 7.59 28.69
CA TYR A 227 4.86 7.37 29.28
C TYR A 227 5.45 8.65 29.89
N TYR A 228 5.41 9.78 29.17
CA TYR A 228 5.92 11.06 29.66
C TYR A 228 5.04 11.71 30.73
N SER A 229 3.78 11.29 30.83
CA SER A 229 2.84 11.71 31.88
C SER A 229 2.80 10.75 33.08
N GLU A 230 3.77 9.84 33.22
CA GLU A 230 3.87 8.85 34.32
C GLU A 230 2.60 7.99 34.50
N PHE A 231 1.94 7.69 33.38
CA PHE A 231 0.67 6.98 33.34
C PHE A 231 -0.47 7.67 34.11
N ALA A 232 -0.46 9.00 34.20
CA ALA A 232 -1.45 9.77 34.98
C ALA A 232 -2.91 9.48 34.60
N ASN A 233 -3.19 9.04 33.37
CA ASN A 233 -4.56 8.82 32.90
C ASN A 233 -5.04 7.38 33.04
N VAL A 234 -4.14 6.41 33.17
CA VAL A 234 -4.51 4.98 33.17
C VAL A 234 -4.01 4.23 34.41
N LYS A 235 -3.08 4.79 35.20
CA LYS A 235 -2.46 4.16 36.38
C LYS A 235 -3.43 3.81 37.51
N HIS A 236 -4.61 4.42 37.56
CA HIS A 236 -5.62 4.13 38.59
C HIS A 236 -6.37 2.82 38.35
N ASN A 237 -6.24 2.21 37.17
CA ASN A 237 -6.91 0.96 36.83
C ASN A 237 -6.13 -0.27 37.32
N ASP A 238 -6.83 -1.39 37.48
CA ASP A 238 -6.19 -2.67 37.77
C ASP A 238 -5.33 -3.15 36.57
N VAL A 239 -4.35 -4.01 36.88
CA VAL A 239 -3.38 -4.51 35.89
C VAL A 239 -4.06 -5.28 34.74
N VAL A 240 -5.20 -5.95 35.00
CA VAL A 240 -5.92 -6.70 33.97
C VAL A 240 -6.65 -5.76 33.02
N THR A 241 -7.33 -4.73 33.54
CA THR A 241 -7.95 -3.66 32.74
C THR A 241 -6.91 -2.92 31.91
N LEU A 242 -5.74 -2.62 32.48
CA LEU A 242 -4.61 -2.06 31.74
C LEU A 242 -4.22 -2.96 30.58
N ILE A 243 -3.93 -4.24 30.79
CA ILE A 243 -3.49 -5.13 29.70
C ILE A 243 -4.54 -5.23 28.58
N ILE A 244 -5.82 -5.34 28.92
CA ILE A 244 -6.90 -5.50 27.94
C ILE A 244 -7.17 -4.21 27.18
N PHE A 245 -7.35 -3.08 27.86
CA PHE A 245 -7.75 -1.83 27.21
C PHE A 245 -6.56 -1.06 26.62
N TYR A 246 -5.38 -1.15 27.23
CA TYR A 246 -4.18 -0.44 26.78
C TYR A 246 -3.31 -1.29 25.84
N GLY A 247 -3.26 -2.61 26.02
CA GLY A 247 -2.43 -3.50 25.22
C GLY A 247 -3.11 -4.11 23.99
N ILE A 248 -4.44 -4.30 24.03
CA ILE A 248 -5.18 -4.98 22.95
C ILE A 248 -6.09 -4.02 22.16
N MET A 249 -6.67 -3.01 22.82
CA MET A 249 -7.65 -2.11 22.20
C MET A 249 -7.10 -0.75 21.73
N LYS A 250 -5.81 -0.47 21.85
CA LYS A 250 -5.14 0.74 21.34
C LYS A 250 -4.19 0.41 20.19
#